data_AF-A0A9X9ACS1-F1
#
_entry.id   AF-A0A9X9ACS1-F1
#
_cell.length_a   1.000
_cell.length_b   1.000
_cell.length_c   1.000
_cell.angle_alpha   90.00
_cell.angle_beta   90.00
_cell.angle_gamma   90.00
#
_symmetry.space_group_name_H-M   'P 1'
#
loop_
_entity.id
_entity.type
_entity.pdbx_description
1 polymer ?
#
loop_
_entity_poly.entity_id
_entity_poly.type
_entity_poly.pdbx_seq_one_letter_code
_entity_poly.pdbx_strand_id
1 'polypeptide(L)'
;LAIVSYLFASTIFLLLAVRILHGAGFGITTTTYGTVVSDLIPSARRGEGMGYFGLSGTIAMALGPLIGLWLMQTYNFTILFLCALSCTIVSLILTKLLQIQKSKKPPLQSSSTFLDGFIERKALLPSLLILCITLMYGGIGSFITLFATEVGIADISLFFLCNALAIAVTRPFSGKLYDAKGHTFVIIPGVIITFTGIILLSYTTTIPSLIIAAACYGSGFGAIQPALQAWMIDRVAPHRRGVATATFFSAFDLGIGAGAIIFGFIAHFTNYATVYRYSSLLLIAFLFIYITSIRKQKHGDKNTEKAAG
;
A
#
# COMPACT_ATOMS: atom_id res chain seq x y z
N LEU A 1 -16.22 16.36 7.27
CA LEU A 1 -15.83 17.78 7.14
C LEU A 1 -15.33 18.07 5.73
N ALA A 2 -14.16 17.56 5.31
CA ALA A 2 -13.58 17.84 3.98
C ALA A 2 -14.55 17.61 2.80
N ILE A 3 -15.30 16.51 2.78
CA ILE A 3 -16.28 16.22 1.70
C ILE A 3 -17.34 17.31 1.57
N VAL A 4 -17.87 17.79 2.70
CA VAL A 4 -18.85 18.89 2.71
C VAL A 4 -18.20 20.18 2.21
N SER A 5 -16.95 20.45 2.61
CA SER A 5 -16.23 21.65 2.20
C SER A 5 -15.98 21.74 0.69
N TYR A 6 -15.88 20.62 -0.03
CA TYR A 6 -15.77 20.62 -1.50
C TYR A 6 -17.00 21.24 -2.20
N LEU A 7 -18.19 21.16 -1.60
CA LEU A 7 -19.40 21.76 -2.16
C LEU A 7 -19.34 23.30 -2.20
N PHE A 8 -18.46 23.90 -1.39
CA PHE A 8 -18.32 25.34 -1.24
C PHE A 8 -16.98 25.86 -1.79
N ALA A 9 -16.15 24.99 -2.37
CA ALA A 9 -14.84 25.36 -2.89
C ALA A 9 -14.97 26.06 -4.26
N SER A 10 -15.28 27.36 -4.24
CA SER A 10 -15.46 28.18 -5.44
C SER A 10 -14.16 28.75 -6.02
N THR A 11 -13.05 28.66 -5.29
CA THR A 11 -11.73 29.17 -5.70
C THR A 11 -10.66 28.10 -5.56
N ILE A 12 -9.58 28.24 -6.33
CA ILE A 12 -8.42 27.34 -6.26
C ILE A 12 -7.80 27.31 -4.86
N PHE A 13 -7.75 28.46 -4.16
CA PHE A 13 -7.22 28.54 -2.80
C PHE A 13 -8.06 27.75 -1.80
N LEU A 14 -9.40 27.87 -1.88
CA LEU A 14 -10.30 27.07 -1.07
C LEU A 14 -10.16 25.59 -1.39
N LEU A 15 -10.05 25.23 -2.66
CA LEU A 15 -9.84 23.84 -3.08
C LEU A 15 -8.54 23.26 -2.49
N LEU A 16 -7.44 24.02 -2.52
CA LEU A 16 -6.17 23.63 -1.92
C LEU A 16 -6.28 23.49 -0.39
N ALA A 17 -6.96 24.41 0.29
CA ALA A 17 -7.20 24.32 1.73
C ALA A 17 -8.03 23.05 2.08
N VAL A 18 -9.07 22.75 1.30
CA VAL A 18 -9.87 21.53 1.46
C VAL A 18 -9.04 20.27 1.16
N ARG A 19 -8.11 20.32 0.21
CA ARG A 19 -7.17 19.20 -0.06
C ARG A 19 -6.24 18.92 1.11
N ILE A 20 -5.71 19.97 1.76
CA ILE A 20 -4.90 19.82 2.98
C ILE A 20 -5.73 19.16 4.09
N LEU A 21 -6.95 19.64 4.33
CA LEU A 21 -7.85 19.06 5.32
C LEU A 21 -8.21 17.61 4.99
N HIS A 22 -8.46 17.29 3.71
CA HIS A 22 -8.72 15.94 3.26
C HIS A 22 -7.51 15.03 3.48
N GLY A 23 -6.30 15.51 3.15
CA GLY A 23 -5.05 14.76 3.38
C GLY A 23 -4.81 14.45 4.85
N ALA A 24 -5.03 15.43 5.74
CA ALA A 24 -4.96 15.21 7.19
C ALA A 24 -5.97 14.14 7.66
N GLY A 25 -7.22 14.22 7.19
CA GLY A 25 -8.24 13.22 7.47
C GLY A 25 -7.86 11.83 6.94
N PHE A 26 -7.36 11.76 5.70
CA PHE A 26 -6.91 10.52 5.07
C PHE A 26 -5.83 9.83 5.91
N GLY A 27 -4.77 10.55 6.30
CA GLY A 27 -3.68 9.98 7.11
C GLY A 27 -4.13 9.49 8.49
N ILE A 28 -5.03 10.22 9.16
CA ILE A 28 -5.61 9.79 10.44
C ILE A 28 -6.43 8.51 10.24
N THR A 29 -7.29 8.49 9.23
CA THR A 29 -8.23 7.40 8.98
C THR A 29 -7.51 6.11 8.56
N THR A 30 -6.56 6.16 7.62
CA THR A 30 -5.82 4.97 7.15
C THR A 30 -5.01 4.33 8.28
N THR A 31 -4.35 5.17 9.08
CA THR A 31 -3.56 4.71 10.24
C THR A 31 -4.46 4.10 11.32
N THR A 32 -5.56 4.77 11.64
CA THR A 32 -6.50 4.30 12.67
C THR A 32 -7.15 2.99 12.26
N TYR A 33 -7.64 2.87 11.02
CA TYR A 33 -8.24 1.64 10.53
C TYR A 33 -7.25 0.48 10.48
N GLY A 34 -6.04 0.71 9.95
CA GLY A 34 -5.00 -0.33 9.96
C GLY A 34 -4.68 -0.82 11.37
N THR A 35 -4.63 0.10 12.35
CA THR A 35 -4.37 -0.25 13.75
C THR A 35 -5.52 -1.03 14.37
N VAL A 36 -6.76 -0.54 14.26
CA VAL A 36 -7.95 -1.21 14.82
C VAL A 36 -8.11 -2.61 14.22
N VAL A 37 -7.94 -2.75 12.91
CA VAL A 37 -8.02 -4.05 12.24
C VAL A 37 -6.93 -4.99 12.74
N SER A 38 -5.70 -4.51 12.92
CA SER A 38 -4.61 -5.31 13.47
C SER A 38 -4.84 -5.78 14.93
N ASP A 39 -5.62 -5.02 15.70
CA ASP A 39 -6.02 -5.35 17.07
C ASP A 39 -7.17 -6.35 17.13
N LEU A 40 -8.08 -6.31 16.16
CA LEU A 40 -9.22 -7.23 16.07
C LEU A 40 -8.85 -8.59 15.48
N ILE A 41 -7.86 -8.65 14.59
CA ILE A 41 -7.47 -9.92 13.93
C ILE A 41 -6.68 -10.82 14.91
N PRO A 42 -7.12 -12.08 15.12
CA PRO A 42 -6.38 -13.05 15.92
C PRO A 42 -4.96 -13.29 15.38
N SER A 43 -4.00 -13.50 16.28
CA SER A 43 -2.59 -13.70 15.90
C SER A 43 -2.35 -14.82 14.90
N ALA A 44 -3.13 -15.90 14.97
CA ALA A 44 -3.00 -17.06 14.09
C ALA A 44 -3.50 -16.84 12.65
N ARG A 45 -4.23 -15.75 12.39
CA ARG A 45 -4.84 -15.44 11.07
C ARG A 45 -4.53 -14.02 10.60
N ARG A 46 -3.38 -13.48 11.02
CA ARG A 46 -3.00 -12.08 10.74
C ARG A 46 -2.78 -11.84 9.26
N GLY A 47 -2.08 -12.73 8.57
CA GLY A 47 -1.88 -12.66 7.13
C GLY A 47 -3.19 -12.63 6.38
N GLU A 48 -4.09 -13.57 6.66
CA GLU A 48 -5.41 -13.65 6.03
C GLU A 48 -6.26 -12.41 6.33
N GLY A 49 -6.33 -11.99 7.60
CA GLY A 49 -7.10 -10.81 8.00
C GLY A 49 -6.60 -9.51 7.36
N MET A 50 -5.28 -9.30 7.32
CA MET A 50 -4.67 -8.15 6.63
C MET A 50 -4.84 -8.23 5.11
N GLY A 51 -4.88 -9.44 4.56
CA GLY A 51 -5.27 -9.70 3.17
C GLY A 51 -6.68 -9.19 2.85
N TYR A 52 -7.68 -9.53 3.66
CA TYR A 52 -9.06 -9.03 3.51
C TYR A 52 -9.17 -7.53 3.72
N PHE A 53 -8.47 -6.99 4.71
CA PHE A 53 -8.42 -5.54 4.94
C PHE A 53 -7.94 -4.81 3.69
N GLY A 54 -6.82 -5.25 3.13
CA GLY A 54 -6.29 -4.64 1.92
C GLY A 54 -7.14 -4.91 0.67
N LEU A 55 -7.89 -6.03 0.61
CA LEU A 55 -8.84 -6.30 -0.46
C LEU A 55 -9.95 -5.24 -0.50
N SER A 56 -10.45 -4.80 0.66
CA SER A 56 -11.43 -3.71 0.74
C SER A 56 -10.91 -2.41 0.11
N GLY A 57 -9.63 -2.10 0.31
CA GLY A 57 -8.96 -0.96 -0.32
C GLY A 57 -8.88 -1.09 -1.84
N THR A 58 -8.53 -2.28 -2.36
CA THR A 58 -8.53 -2.54 -3.81
C THR A 58 -9.91 -2.37 -4.43
N ILE A 59 -10.95 -2.89 -3.79
CA ILE A 59 -12.34 -2.76 -4.27
C ILE A 59 -12.75 -1.28 -4.30
N ALA A 60 -12.43 -0.53 -3.23
CA ALA A 60 -12.71 0.90 -3.17
C ALA A 60 -11.96 1.69 -4.27
N MET A 61 -10.69 1.37 -4.54
CA MET A 61 -9.91 2.00 -5.61
C MET A 61 -10.41 1.64 -7.01
N ALA A 62 -11.00 0.46 -7.21
CA ALA A 62 -11.56 0.06 -8.50
C ALA A 62 -12.94 0.68 -8.75
N LEU A 63 -13.85 0.59 -7.76
CA LEU A 63 -15.22 1.07 -7.89
C LEU A 63 -15.33 2.59 -7.74
N GLY A 64 -14.45 3.21 -6.94
CA GLY A 64 -14.50 4.65 -6.64
C GLY A 64 -14.45 5.54 -7.89
N PRO A 65 -13.42 5.41 -8.75
CA PRO A 65 -13.34 6.16 -10.01
C PRO A 65 -14.48 5.82 -10.97
N LEU A 66 -14.89 4.55 -11.06
CA LEU A 66 -15.99 4.10 -11.93
C LEU A 66 -17.31 4.79 -11.56
N ILE A 67 -17.71 4.70 -10.29
CA ILE A 67 -18.94 5.31 -9.79
C ILE A 67 -18.82 6.84 -9.81
N GLY A 68 -17.67 7.37 -9.41
CA GLY A 68 -17.42 8.82 -9.39
C GLY A 68 -17.53 9.45 -10.77
N LEU A 69 -16.90 8.85 -11.79
CA LEU A 69 -16.96 9.35 -13.16
C LEU A 69 -18.37 9.26 -13.72
N TRP A 70 -19.06 8.12 -13.50
CA TRP A 70 -20.45 7.95 -13.93
C TRP A 70 -21.39 9.00 -13.31
N LEU A 71 -21.26 9.26 -12.00
CA LEU A 71 -22.04 10.31 -11.31
C LEU A 71 -21.73 11.70 -11.86
N MET A 72 -20.47 12.00 -12.12
CA MET A 72 -20.06 13.30 -12.68
C MET A 72 -20.58 13.53 -14.09
N GLN A 73 -20.53 12.51 -14.95
CA GLN A 73 -20.94 12.61 -16.36
C GLN A 73 -22.46 12.60 -16.54
N THR A 74 -23.18 11.82 -15.72
CA THR A 74 -24.65 11.71 -15.80
C THR A 74 -25.34 12.86 -15.08
N TYR A 75 -24.75 13.31 -13.97
CA TYR A 75 -25.32 14.33 -13.11
C TYR A 75 -24.37 15.53 -12.98
N ASN A 76 -23.67 15.68 -11.86
CA ASN A 76 -22.74 16.78 -11.59
C ASN A 76 -21.88 16.48 -10.35
N PHE A 77 -20.93 17.37 -10.06
CA PHE A 77 -20.06 17.27 -8.88
C PHE A 77 -20.82 17.31 -7.55
N THR A 78 -21.93 18.06 -7.45
CA THR A 78 -22.72 18.17 -6.22
C THR A 78 -23.27 16.81 -5.80
N ILE A 79 -23.86 16.06 -6.74
CA ILE A 79 -24.38 14.72 -6.47
C ILE A 79 -23.25 13.76 -6.09
N LEU A 80 -22.08 13.84 -6.75
CA LEU A 80 -20.90 13.04 -6.37
C LEU A 80 -20.51 13.27 -4.90
N PHE A 81 -20.39 14.53 -4.48
CA PHE A 81 -19.97 14.85 -3.11
C PHE A 81 -21.04 14.48 -2.08
N LEU A 82 -22.34 14.59 -2.41
CA LEU A 82 -23.43 14.12 -1.56
C LEU A 82 -23.40 12.59 -1.39
N CYS A 83 -23.18 11.82 -2.46
CA CYS A 83 -23.01 10.37 -2.36
C CYS A 83 -21.80 9.99 -1.51
N ALA A 84 -20.65 10.65 -1.70
CA ALA A 84 -19.46 10.43 -0.89
C ALA A 84 -19.68 10.76 0.60
N LEU A 85 -20.46 11.81 0.89
CA LEU A 85 -20.87 12.16 2.25
C LEU A 85 -21.71 11.06 2.88
N SER A 86 -22.70 10.53 2.15
CA SER A 86 -23.54 9.42 2.61
C SER A 86 -22.70 8.17 2.91
N CYS A 87 -21.76 7.80 2.05
CA CYS A 87 -20.83 6.69 2.32
C CYS A 87 -20.00 6.91 3.60
N THR A 88 -19.57 8.15 3.85
CA THR A 88 -18.81 8.49 5.06
C THR A 88 -19.68 8.39 6.32
N ILE A 89 -20.94 8.81 6.24
CA ILE A 89 -21.90 8.68 7.35
C ILE A 89 -22.17 7.20 7.65
N VAL A 90 -22.40 6.38 6.62
CA VAL A 90 -22.58 4.92 6.77
C VAL A 90 -21.33 4.29 7.40
N SER A 91 -20.14 4.64 6.93
CA SER A 91 -18.87 4.17 7.51
C SER A 91 -18.74 4.54 8.99
N LEU A 92 -19.12 5.76 9.37
CA LEU A 92 -19.13 6.21 10.78
C LEU A 92 -20.11 5.41 11.64
N ILE A 93 -21.32 5.15 11.14
CA ILE A 93 -22.33 4.33 11.82
C ILE A 93 -21.81 2.92 12.02
N LEU A 94 -21.32 2.27 10.96
CA LEU A 94 -20.77 0.92 11.02
C LEU A 94 -19.58 0.83 11.99
N THR A 95 -18.72 1.84 12.01
CA THR A 95 -17.57 1.89 12.94
C THR A 95 -18.05 1.96 14.40
N LYS A 96 -19.13 2.67 14.70
CA LYS A 96 -19.71 2.70 16.06
C LYS A 96 -20.31 1.37 16.50
N LEU A 97 -20.74 0.53 15.55
CA LEU A 97 -21.27 -0.81 15.85
C LEU A 97 -20.17 -1.83 16.15
N LEU A 98 -18.91 -1.53 15.80
CA LEU A 98 -17.79 -2.41 16.12
C LEU A 98 -17.53 -2.41 17.64
N GLN A 99 -17.66 -3.59 18.24
CA GLN A 99 -17.25 -3.81 19.62
C GLN A 99 -15.72 -3.92 19.70
N ILE A 100 -15.07 -2.77 19.75
CA ILE A 100 -13.62 -2.71 19.95
C ILE A 100 -13.36 -3.00 21.43
N GLN A 101 -12.81 -4.18 21.75
CA GLN A 101 -12.29 -4.43 23.09
C GLN A 101 -11.24 -3.35 23.38
N LYS A 102 -11.48 -2.53 24.41
CA LYS A 102 -10.51 -1.54 24.85
C LYS A 102 -9.25 -2.29 25.26
N SER A 103 -8.22 -2.24 24.42
CA SER A 103 -6.88 -2.69 24.80
C SER A 103 -6.50 -1.97 26.10
N LYS A 104 -6.11 -2.73 27.13
CA LYS A 104 -5.65 -2.16 28.40
C LYS A 104 -4.48 -1.24 28.05
N LYS A 105 -4.70 0.07 28.08
CA LYS A 105 -3.65 1.06 27.86
C LYS A 105 -2.57 0.77 28.91
N PRO A 106 -1.34 0.38 28.52
CA PRO A 106 -0.25 0.49 29.47
C PRO A 106 -0.17 1.96 29.91
N PRO A 107 0.27 2.23 31.15
CA PRO A 107 0.48 3.61 31.60
C PRO A 107 1.33 4.34 30.54
N LEU A 108 0.98 5.60 30.25
CA LEU A 108 1.71 6.45 29.31
C LEU A 108 3.19 6.41 29.69
N GLN A 109 3.97 5.56 29.02
CA GLN A 109 5.42 5.64 29.11
C GLN A 109 5.77 6.92 28.39
N SER A 110 6.16 7.93 29.16
CA SER A 110 6.78 9.14 28.68
C SER A 110 7.84 8.74 27.65
N SER A 111 7.58 8.99 26.38
CA SER A 111 8.58 8.77 25.33
C SER A 111 9.82 9.56 25.71
N SER A 112 10.97 8.90 25.78
CA SER A 112 12.21 9.55 26.23
C SER A 112 12.66 10.68 25.29
N THR A 113 12.20 10.64 24.04
CA THR A 113 12.37 11.71 23.04
C THR A 113 11.10 11.89 22.20
N PHE A 114 10.90 13.08 21.63
CA PHE A 114 9.79 13.40 20.73
C PHE A 114 9.70 12.39 19.57
N LEU A 115 10.83 11.96 19.01
CA LEU A 115 10.92 11.04 17.88
C LEU A 115 10.49 9.60 18.22
N ASP A 116 10.70 9.13 19.46
CA ASP A 116 10.25 7.80 19.91
C ASP A 116 8.72 7.67 19.87
N GLY A 117 8.01 8.80 19.91
CA GLY A 117 6.55 8.86 19.78
C GLY A 117 6.04 8.69 18.34
N PHE A 118 6.85 9.03 17.33
CA PHE A 118 6.43 9.04 15.92
C PHE A 118 6.92 7.86 15.10
N ILE A 119 8.07 7.27 15.46
CA ILE A 119 8.68 6.18 14.69
C ILE A 119 8.84 4.94 15.55
N GLU A 120 8.35 3.81 15.06
CA GLU A 120 8.57 2.51 15.70
C GLU A 120 9.79 1.80 15.08
N ARG A 121 10.87 1.66 15.86
CA ARG A 121 12.13 1.09 15.40
C ARG A 121 11.96 -0.33 14.85
N LYS A 122 11.09 -1.14 15.43
CA LYS A 122 10.82 -2.51 14.94
C LYS A 122 10.04 -2.55 13.63
N ALA A 123 9.37 -1.45 13.27
CA ALA A 123 8.64 -1.27 12.01
C ALA A 123 9.52 -0.70 10.88
N LEU A 124 10.71 -0.17 11.18
CA LEU A 124 11.59 0.47 10.17
C LEU A 124 11.96 -0.47 9.02
N LEU A 125 12.28 -1.73 9.31
CA LEU A 125 12.65 -2.68 8.26
C LEU A 125 11.47 -2.99 7.32
N PRO A 126 10.28 -3.41 7.81
CA PRO A 126 9.09 -3.51 6.96
C PRO A 126 8.75 -2.21 6.21
N SER A 127 8.95 -1.05 6.85
CA SER A 127 8.66 0.27 6.27
C SER A 127 9.63 0.64 5.14
N LEU A 128 10.92 0.34 5.30
CA LEU A 128 11.93 0.51 4.24
C LEU A 128 11.65 -0.42 3.05
N LEU A 129 11.23 -1.65 3.32
CA LEU A 129 10.87 -2.61 2.29
C LEU A 129 9.63 -2.16 1.50
N ILE A 130 8.56 -1.70 2.16
CA ILE A 130 7.40 -1.18 1.46
C ILE A 130 7.73 0.13 0.73
N LEU A 131 8.65 0.96 1.24
CA LEU A 131 9.15 2.16 0.55
C LEU A 131 9.77 1.81 -0.80
N CYS A 132 10.65 0.80 -0.87
CA CYS A 132 11.25 0.37 -2.15
C CYS A 132 10.20 -0.05 -3.18
N ILE A 133 9.18 -0.79 -2.74
CA ILE A 133 8.08 -1.23 -3.62
C ILE A 133 7.21 -0.04 -4.02
N THR A 134 6.92 0.88 -3.12
CA THR A 134 6.03 2.02 -3.42
C THR A 134 6.70 3.12 -4.23
N LEU A 135 8.01 3.31 -4.10
CA LEU A 135 8.82 4.11 -5.03
C LEU A 135 8.66 3.61 -6.47
N MET A 136 8.79 2.30 -6.66
CA MET A 136 8.58 1.66 -7.95
C MET A 136 7.11 1.77 -8.41
N TYR A 137 6.14 1.63 -7.49
CA TYR A 137 4.71 1.81 -7.78
C TYR A 137 4.40 3.24 -8.26
N GLY A 138 4.99 4.26 -7.61
CA GLY A 138 4.83 5.66 -7.98
C GLY A 138 5.34 5.96 -9.39
N GLY A 139 6.47 5.36 -9.79
CA GLY A 139 6.97 5.44 -11.17
C GLY A 139 6.02 4.82 -12.18
N ILE A 140 5.55 3.59 -11.93
CA ILE A 140 4.63 2.91 -12.85
C ILE A 140 3.29 3.65 -12.95
N GLY A 141 2.66 3.94 -11.81
CA GLY A 141 1.34 4.57 -11.77
C GLY A 141 1.30 5.95 -12.42
N SER A 142 2.41 6.69 -12.40
CA SER A 142 2.48 8.04 -12.98
C SER A 142 2.64 8.04 -14.50
N PHE A 143 3.29 7.01 -15.08
CA PHE A 143 3.70 7.03 -16.48
C PHE A 143 3.08 5.91 -17.34
N ILE A 144 2.29 5.00 -16.76
CA ILE A 144 1.73 3.84 -17.48
C ILE A 144 0.89 4.22 -18.70
N THR A 145 0.07 5.26 -18.60
CA THR A 145 -0.72 5.75 -19.73
C THR A 145 0.16 6.36 -20.82
N LEU A 146 1.20 7.11 -20.44
CA LEU A 146 2.14 7.72 -21.38
C LEU A 146 3.00 6.67 -22.09
N PHE A 147 3.43 5.64 -21.37
CA PHE A 147 4.09 4.47 -21.96
C PHE A 147 3.19 3.77 -22.98
N ALA A 148 1.92 3.54 -22.65
CA ALA A 148 0.97 2.90 -23.57
C ALA A 148 0.81 3.70 -24.86
N THR A 149 0.71 5.04 -24.77
CA THR A 149 0.69 5.92 -25.94
C THR A 149 1.99 5.84 -26.75
N GLU A 150 3.16 5.82 -26.09
CA GLU A 150 4.47 5.70 -26.75
C GLU A 150 4.62 4.41 -27.57
N VAL A 151 4.12 3.28 -27.06
CA VAL A 151 4.20 1.97 -27.75
C VAL A 151 2.99 1.67 -28.64
N GLY A 152 2.06 2.61 -28.80
CA GLY A 152 0.90 2.48 -29.69
C GLY A 152 -0.25 1.62 -29.16
N ILE A 153 -0.36 1.42 -27.84
CA ILE A 153 -1.49 0.72 -27.21
C ILE A 153 -2.60 1.72 -26.90
N ALA A 154 -3.72 1.59 -27.60
CA ALA A 154 -4.87 2.49 -27.47
C ALA A 154 -5.69 2.27 -26.18
N ASP A 155 -5.84 1.02 -25.71
CA ASP A 155 -6.66 0.70 -24.53
C ASP A 155 -5.81 0.21 -23.35
N ILE A 156 -5.46 1.16 -22.48
CA ILE A 156 -4.73 0.88 -21.23
C ILE A 156 -5.64 0.40 -20.09
N SER A 157 -6.96 0.45 -20.25
CA SER A 157 -7.94 0.11 -19.22
C SER A 157 -7.81 -1.36 -18.79
N LEU A 158 -7.44 -2.23 -19.75
CA LEU A 158 -7.18 -3.65 -19.51
C LEU A 158 -6.01 -3.88 -18.54
N PHE A 159 -4.98 -3.03 -18.55
CA PHE A 159 -3.90 -3.11 -17.56
C PHE A 159 -4.43 -2.89 -16.15
N PHE A 160 -5.18 -1.81 -15.94
CA PHE A 160 -5.73 -1.49 -14.61
C PHE A 160 -6.71 -2.56 -14.12
N LEU A 161 -7.57 -3.06 -15.01
CA LEU A 161 -8.53 -4.12 -14.69
C LEU A 161 -7.81 -5.43 -14.31
N CYS A 162 -6.90 -5.92 -15.15
CA CYS A 162 -6.17 -7.16 -14.89
C CYS A 162 -5.28 -7.04 -13.64
N ASN A 163 -4.64 -5.89 -13.43
CA ASN A 163 -3.87 -5.61 -12.22
C ASN A 163 -4.77 -5.64 -10.97
N ALA A 164 -5.92 -4.97 -10.99
CA ALA A 164 -6.85 -4.96 -9.86
C ALA A 164 -7.40 -6.36 -9.55
N LEU A 165 -7.77 -7.13 -10.57
CA LEU A 165 -8.22 -8.52 -10.41
C LEU A 165 -7.11 -9.40 -9.85
N ALA A 166 -5.89 -9.29 -10.36
CA ALA A 166 -4.74 -10.05 -9.86
C ALA A 166 -4.44 -9.74 -8.39
N ILE A 167 -4.49 -8.45 -7.99
CA ILE A 167 -4.37 -8.04 -6.58
C ILE A 167 -5.51 -8.65 -5.76
N ALA A 168 -6.75 -8.52 -6.22
CA ALA A 168 -7.93 -8.98 -5.49
C ALA A 168 -7.90 -10.50 -5.25
N VAL A 169 -7.56 -11.27 -6.28
CA VAL A 169 -7.43 -12.72 -6.20
C VAL A 169 -6.26 -13.10 -5.30
N THR A 170 -5.11 -12.46 -5.42
CA THR A 170 -3.89 -12.91 -4.72
C THR A 170 -3.93 -12.66 -3.21
N ARG A 171 -4.61 -11.61 -2.73
CA ARG A 171 -4.62 -11.22 -1.31
C ARG A 171 -5.10 -12.32 -0.36
N PRO A 172 -6.26 -12.98 -0.56
CA PRO A 172 -6.70 -14.07 0.32
C PRO A 172 -5.74 -15.26 0.35
N PHE A 173 -5.19 -15.66 -0.80
CA PHE A 173 -4.29 -16.81 -0.88
C PHE A 173 -2.93 -16.53 -0.23
N SER A 174 -2.35 -15.36 -0.53
CA SER A 174 -1.08 -14.93 0.06
C SER A 174 -1.20 -14.73 1.57
N GLY A 175 -2.34 -14.24 2.08
CA GLY A 175 -2.62 -14.15 3.51
C GLY A 175 -2.65 -15.52 4.20
N LYS A 176 -3.36 -16.50 3.64
CA LYS A 176 -3.36 -17.88 4.16
C LYS A 176 -1.97 -18.51 4.11
N LEU A 177 -1.22 -18.27 3.03
CA LEU A 177 0.15 -18.78 2.89
C LEU A 177 1.11 -18.13 3.90
N TYR A 178 0.92 -16.84 4.18
CA TYR A 178 1.64 -16.12 5.23
C TYR A 178 1.42 -16.77 6.59
N ASP A 179 0.16 -17.03 6.96
CA ASP A 179 -0.16 -17.61 8.27
C ASP A 179 0.36 -19.05 8.40
N ALA A 180 0.35 -19.82 7.31
CA ALA A 180 0.78 -21.22 7.33
C ALA A 180 2.30 -21.43 7.29
N LYS A 181 3.03 -20.61 6.50
CA LYS A 181 4.48 -20.83 6.23
C LYS A 181 5.36 -19.64 6.62
N GLY A 182 4.76 -18.54 7.06
CA GLY A 182 5.46 -17.32 7.42
C GLY A 182 5.78 -16.41 6.23
N HIS A 183 6.22 -15.20 6.58
CA HIS A 183 6.42 -14.07 5.65
C HIS A 183 7.37 -14.38 4.48
N THR A 184 8.39 -15.23 4.66
CA THR A 184 9.40 -15.52 3.63
C THR A 184 8.83 -16.26 2.42
N PHE A 185 7.86 -17.15 2.64
CA PHE A 185 7.20 -17.90 1.56
C PHE A 185 6.24 -17.06 0.72
N VAL A 186 5.96 -15.82 1.15
CA VAL A 186 5.10 -14.88 0.41
C VAL A 186 5.93 -13.76 -0.20
N ILE A 187 6.83 -13.16 0.58
CA ILE A 187 7.60 -11.99 0.16
C ILE A 187 8.57 -12.34 -0.97
N ILE A 188 9.36 -13.43 -0.87
CA ILE A 188 10.35 -13.74 -1.90
C ILE A 188 9.69 -14.05 -3.25
N PRO A 189 8.72 -14.98 -3.34
CA PRO A 189 8.04 -15.24 -4.61
C PRO A 189 7.30 -14.01 -5.11
N GLY A 190 6.64 -13.26 -4.22
CA GLY A 190 5.95 -12.02 -4.58
C GLY A 190 6.88 -11.03 -5.27
N VAL A 191 8.07 -10.77 -4.74
CA VAL A 191 9.02 -9.82 -5.33
C VAL A 191 9.55 -10.31 -6.67
N ILE A 192 9.83 -11.60 -6.80
CA ILE A 192 10.26 -12.19 -8.09
C ILE A 192 9.15 -12.02 -9.14
N ILE A 193 7.90 -12.30 -8.77
CA ILE A 193 6.75 -12.15 -9.67
C ILE A 193 6.54 -10.67 -10.06
N THR A 194 6.65 -9.74 -9.10
CA THR A 194 6.57 -8.30 -9.38
C THR A 194 7.70 -7.85 -10.31
N PHE A 195 8.95 -8.29 -10.06
CA PHE A 195 10.11 -7.96 -10.88
C PHE A 195 9.90 -8.44 -12.33
N THR A 196 9.51 -9.70 -12.51
CA THR A 196 9.19 -10.26 -13.82
C THR A 196 8.08 -9.47 -14.51
N GLY A 197 7.01 -9.13 -13.79
CA GLY A 197 5.90 -8.33 -14.33
C GLY A 197 6.36 -6.96 -14.86
N ILE A 198 7.26 -6.29 -14.16
CA ILE A 198 7.78 -4.97 -14.57
C ILE A 198 8.75 -5.06 -15.73
N ILE A 199 9.62 -6.08 -15.73
CA ILE A 199 10.50 -6.32 -16.87
C ILE A 199 9.66 -6.61 -18.12
N LEU A 200 8.66 -7.50 -18.03
CA LEU A 200 7.72 -7.76 -19.12
C LEU A 200 6.99 -6.49 -19.57
N LEU A 201 6.55 -5.66 -18.62
CA LEU A 201 5.91 -4.39 -18.92
C LEU A 201 6.84 -3.49 -19.75
N SER A 202 8.13 -3.43 -19.43
CA SER A 202 9.11 -2.58 -20.14
C SER A 202 9.43 -3.00 -21.58
N TYR A 203 8.98 -4.19 -22.02
CA TYR A 203 9.11 -4.68 -23.39
C TYR A 203 7.74 -4.89 -24.06
N THR A 204 6.67 -4.44 -23.42
CA THR A 204 5.31 -4.62 -23.92
C THR A 204 5.05 -3.75 -25.14
N THR A 205 4.57 -4.36 -26.21
CA THR A 205 4.14 -3.68 -27.45
C THR A 205 2.74 -4.10 -27.89
N THR A 206 2.13 -5.08 -27.20
CA THR A 206 0.82 -5.63 -27.56
C THR A 206 -0.07 -5.79 -26.32
N ILE A 207 -1.39 -5.81 -26.52
CA ILE A 207 -2.38 -5.99 -25.45
C ILE A 207 -2.17 -7.30 -24.67
N PRO A 208 -1.91 -8.47 -25.30
CA PRO A 208 -1.65 -9.70 -24.53
C PRO A 208 -0.42 -9.59 -23.62
N SER A 209 0.69 -9.01 -24.10
CA SER A 209 1.88 -8.79 -23.26
C SER A 209 1.60 -7.84 -22.08
N LEU A 210 0.77 -6.82 -22.32
CA LEU A 210 0.33 -5.88 -21.28
C LEU A 210 -0.50 -6.57 -20.19
N ILE A 211 -1.43 -7.45 -20.58
CA ILE A 211 -2.28 -8.21 -19.65
C ILE A 211 -1.44 -9.13 -18.78
N ILE A 212 -0.48 -9.86 -19.39
CA ILE A 212 0.42 -10.76 -18.66
C ILE A 212 1.27 -9.96 -17.66
N ALA A 213 1.83 -8.82 -18.11
CA ALA A 213 2.61 -7.94 -17.25
C ALA A 213 1.77 -7.40 -16.07
N ALA A 214 0.53 -6.95 -16.33
CA ALA A 214 -0.40 -6.48 -15.32
C ALA A 214 -0.75 -7.57 -14.29
N ALA A 215 -1.00 -8.80 -14.76
CA ALA A 215 -1.34 -9.93 -13.89
C ALA A 215 -0.16 -10.32 -12.99
N CYS A 216 1.06 -10.40 -13.54
CA CYS A 216 2.27 -10.64 -12.74
C CYS A 216 2.48 -9.52 -11.72
N TYR A 217 2.49 -8.27 -12.19
CA TYR A 217 2.69 -7.10 -11.34
C TYR A 217 1.70 -7.04 -10.18
N GLY A 218 0.40 -7.16 -10.48
CA GLY A 218 -0.68 -7.12 -9.50
C GLY A 218 -0.64 -8.29 -8.52
N SER A 219 -0.33 -9.49 -9.00
CA SER A 219 -0.21 -10.65 -8.11
C SER A 219 0.92 -10.47 -7.09
N GLY A 220 2.11 -10.06 -7.54
CA GLY A 220 3.23 -9.84 -6.64
C GLY A 220 2.99 -8.69 -5.67
N PHE A 221 2.53 -7.53 -6.14
CA PHE A 221 2.24 -6.38 -5.26
C PHE A 221 1.11 -6.71 -4.25
N GLY A 222 0.06 -7.38 -4.72
CA GLY A 222 -1.07 -7.82 -3.89
C GLY A 222 -0.69 -8.83 -2.80
N ALA A 223 0.38 -9.61 -3.02
CA ALA A 223 0.93 -10.51 -2.00
C ALA A 223 1.84 -9.79 -1.00
N ILE A 224 2.74 -8.93 -1.47
CA ILE A 224 3.80 -8.36 -0.63
C ILE A 224 3.27 -7.32 0.35
N GLN A 225 2.38 -6.41 -0.10
CA GLN A 225 1.86 -5.33 0.75
C GLN A 225 1.21 -5.85 2.06
N PRO A 226 0.20 -6.74 2.03
CA PRO A 226 -0.42 -7.24 3.26
C PRO A 226 0.54 -8.10 4.09
N ALA A 227 1.44 -8.86 3.45
CA ALA A 227 2.43 -9.67 4.14
C ALA A 227 3.44 -8.83 4.94
N LEU A 228 3.94 -7.73 4.36
CA LEU A 228 4.82 -6.80 5.07
C LEU A 228 4.10 -6.10 6.23
N GLN A 229 2.83 -5.75 6.03
CA GLN A 229 2.02 -5.12 7.08
C GLN A 229 1.75 -6.09 8.24
N ALA A 230 1.37 -7.34 7.95
CA ALA A 230 1.21 -8.39 8.97
C ALA A 230 2.53 -8.64 9.72
N TRP A 231 3.65 -8.75 8.99
CA TRP A 231 4.97 -8.96 9.57
C TRP A 231 5.42 -7.79 10.45
N MET A 232 5.09 -6.56 10.07
CA MET A 232 5.32 -5.38 10.91
C MET A 232 4.55 -5.48 12.22
N ILE A 233 3.27 -5.83 12.17
CA ILE A 233 2.39 -5.96 13.34
C ILE A 233 2.86 -7.09 14.26
N ASP A 234 3.33 -8.21 13.71
CA ASP A 234 3.86 -9.35 14.49
C ASP A 234 5.10 -8.99 15.32
N ARG A 235 5.87 -7.98 14.89
CA ARG A 235 7.12 -7.58 15.53
C ARG A 235 6.94 -6.54 16.63
N VAL A 236 5.79 -5.88 16.71
CA VAL A 236 5.55 -4.75 17.61
C VAL A 236 4.62 -5.11 18.75
N ALA A 237 4.87 -4.51 19.91
CA ALA A 237 3.98 -4.68 21.06
C ALA A 237 2.59 -4.08 20.75
N PRO A 238 1.49 -4.63 21.30
CA PRO A 238 0.14 -4.17 20.99
C PRO A 238 -0.07 -2.66 21.14
N HIS A 239 0.48 -2.06 22.19
CA HIS A 239 0.37 -0.62 22.46
C HIS A 239 1.17 0.28 21.50
N ARG A 240 2.07 -0.28 20.68
CA ARG A 240 2.89 0.44 19.68
C ARG A 240 2.39 0.24 18.25
N ARG A 241 1.35 -0.57 18.03
CA ARG A 241 0.79 -0.85 16.69
C ARG A 241 0.32 0.41 15.97
N GLY A 242 -0.18 1.40 16.70
CA GLY A 242 -0.53 2.70 16.13
C GLY A 242 0.67 3.40 15.48
N VAL A 243 1.75 3.57 16.24
CA VAL A 243 3.00 4.19 15.78
C VAL A 243 3.63 3.37 14.65
N ALA A 244 3.58 2.04 14.74
CA ALA A 244 4.12 1.14 13.75
C ALA A 244 3.36 1.20 12.41
N THR A 245 2.02 1.22 12.47
CA THR A 245 1.14 1.42 11.32
C THR A 245 1.37 2.79 10.68
N ALA A 246 1.52 3.83 11.50
CA ALA A 246 1.83 5.18 11.03
C ALA A 246 3.19 5.22 10.30
N THR A 247 4.23 4.58 10.87
CA THR A 247 5.56 4.48 10.26
C THR A 247 5.48 3.78 8.89
N PHE A 248 4.70 2.70 8.81
CA PHE A 248 4.52 1.91 7.60
C PHE A 248 3.79 2.68 6.50
N PHE A 249 2.64 3.31 6.80
CA PHE A 249 1.89 4.08 5.81
C PHE A 249 2.59 5.39 5.42
N SER A 250 3.33 6.02 6.34
CA SER A 250 4.17 7.17 5.99
C SER A 250 5.22 6.79 4.95
N ALA A 251 5.89 5.64 5.12
CA ALA A 251 6.83 5.12 4.14
C ALA A 251 6.14 4.73 2.81
N PHE A 252 4.93 4.16 2.88
CA PHE A 252 4.12 3.84 1.71
C PHE A 252 3.79 5.08 0.87
N ASP A 253 3.23 6.13 1.49
CA ASP A 253 2.83 7.36 0.81
C ASP A 253 4.03 8.16 0.31
N LEU A 254 5.10 8.24 1.13
CA LEU A 254 6.36 8.85 0.73
C LEU A 254 6.95 8.14 -0.49
N GLY A 255 6.88 6.81 -0.54
CA GLY A 255 7.37 6.06 -1.68
C GLY A 255 6.60 6.37 -2.95
N ILE A 256 5.27 6.37 -2.92
CA ILE A 256 4.48 6.72 -4.10
C ILE A 256 4.82 8.13 -4.61
N GLY A 257 4.84 9.12 -3.71
CA GLY A 257 5.11 10.51 -4.07
C GLY A 257 6.54 10.73 -4.58
N ALA A 258 7.54 10.24 -3.84
CA ALA A 258 8.94 10.38 -4.23
C ALA A 258 9.25 9.59 -5.50
N GLY A 259 8.62 8.43 -5.70
CA GLY A 259 8.76 7.60 -6.89
C GLY A 259 8.32 8.34 -8.14
N ALA A 260 7.13 8.95 -8.10
CA ALA A 260 6.62 9.77 -9.20
C ALA A 260 7.58 10.90 -9.58
N ILE A 261 8.16 11.59 -8.59
CA ILE A 261 9.10 12.70 -8.80
C ILE A 261 10.43 12.20 -9.38
N ILE A 262 11.06 11.22 -8.73
CA ILE A 262 12.37 10.68 -9.13
C ILE A 262 12.29 10.10 -10.54
N PHE A 263 11.29 9.26 -10.80
CA PHE A 263 11.13 8.64 -12.11
C PHE A 263 10.59 9.62 -13.16
N GLY A 264 9.89 10.68 -12.78
CA GLY A 264 9.54 11.77 -13.68
C GLY A 264 10.75 12.55 -14.18
N PHE A 265 11.73 12.80 -13.31
CA PHE A 265 13.00 13.39 -13.73
C PHE A 265 13.76 12.47 -14.69
N ILE A 266 13.79 11.16 -14.41
CA ILE A 266 14.41 10.17 -15.32
C ILE A 266 13.66 10.14 -16.67
N ALA A 267 12.32 10.12 -16.65
CA ALA A 267 11.48 10.13 -17.84
C ALA A 267 11.69 11.37 -18.72
N HIS A 268 12.17 12.49 -18.16
CA HIS A 268 12.50 13.68 -18.94
C HIS A 268 13.72 13.47 -19.87
N PHE A 269 14.67 12.62 -19.47
CA PHE A 269 15.91 12.38 -20.23
C PHE A 269 15.92 11.02 -20.96
N THR A 270 14.97 10.15 -20.66
CA THR A 270 14.88 8.80 -21.22
C THR A 270 13.47 8.50 -21.71
N ASN A 271 13.21 7.26 -22.12
CA ASN A 271 11.87 6.76 -22.41
C ASN A 271 11.24 6.06 -21.19
N TYR A 272 9.93 5.80 -21.25
CA TYR A 272 9.21 5.17 -20.13
C TYR A 272 9.59 3.70 -19.92
N ALA A 273 10.01 2.98 -20.97
CA ALA A 273 10.52 1.60 -20.82
C ALA A 273 11.76 1.55 -19.91
N THR A 274 12.68 2.51 -20.10
CA THR A 274 13.89 2.66 -19.28
C THR A 274 13.55 3.01 -17.83
N VAL A 275 12.54 3.85 -17.62
CA VAL A 275 12.02 4.17 -16.27
C VAL A 275 11.58 2.90 -15.54
N TYR A 276 10.84 2.00 -16.20
CA TYR A 276 10.41 0.74 -15.59
C TYR A 276 11.58 -0.20 -15.28
N ARG A 277 12.57 -0.27 -16.16
CA ARG A 277 13.80 -1.05 -15.90
C ARG A 277 14.58 -0.51 -14.71
N TYR A 278 14.77 0.80 -14.59
CA TYR A 278 15.39 1.39 -13.41
C TYR A 278 14.57 1.20 -12.14
N SER A 279 13.24 1.28 -12.23
CA SER A 279 12.37 0.99 -11.08
C SER A 279 12.51 -0.46 -10.59
N SER A 280 12.78 -1.41 -11.49
CA SER A 280 13.00 -2.82 -11.13
C SER A 280 14.26 -3.03 -10.28
N LEU A 281 15.25 -2.13 -10.35
CA LEU A 281 16.45 -2.18 -9.49
C LEU A 281 16.09 -2.01 -8.01
N LEU A 282 15.00 -1.29 -7.70
CA LEU A 282 14.49 -1.16 -6.32
C LEU A 282 14.03 -2.50 -5.75
N LEU A 283 13.58 -3.43 -6.61
CA LEU A 283 13.20 -4.79 -6.19
C LEU A 283 14.42 -5.68 -5.93
N ILE A 284 15.52 -5.45 -6.66
CA ILE A 284 16.79 -6.10 -6.37
C ILE A 284 17.33 -5.61 -5.02
N ALA A 285 17.31 -4.29 -4.81
CA ALA A 285 17.68 -3.69 -3.52
C ALA A 285 16.79 -4.21 -2.39
N PHE A 286 15.48 -4.30 -2.62
CA PHE A 286 14.53 -4.92 -1.68
C PHE A 286 14.96 -6.34 -1.30
N LEU A 287 15.21 -7.21 -2.29
CA LEU A 287 15.58 -8.61 -2.03
C LEU A 287 16.90 -8.70 -1.27
N PHE A 288 17.87 -7.88 -1.64
CA PHE A 288 19.16 -7.82 -0.95
C PHE A 288 19.00 -7.41 0.51
N ILE A 289 18.28 -6.32 0.79
CA ILE A 289 18.00 -5.84 2.17
C ILE A 289 17.24 -6.92 2.95
N TYR A 290 16.23 -7.53 2.34
CA TYR A 290 15.42 -8.55 2.98
C TYR A 290 16.23 -9.80 3.34
N ILE A 291 16.99 -10.38 2.40
CA ILE A 291 17.77 -11.60 2.62
C ILE A 291 18.88 -11.36 3.66
N THR A 292 19.59 -10.24 3.57
CA THR A 292 20.65 -9.90 4.53
C THR A 292 20.09 -9.70 5.94
N SER A 293 18.92 -9.07 6.07
CA SER A 293 18.26 -8.88 7.37
C SER A 293 17.82 -10.21 8.02
N ILE A 294 17.28 -11.14 7.24
CA ILE A 294 16.86 -12.47 7.75
C ILE A 294 18.07 -13.31 8.14
N ARG A 295 19.15 -13.26 7.35
CA ARG A 295 20.40 -13.96 7.68
C ARG A 295 20.98 -13.45 9.00
N LYS A 296 20.99 -12.12 9.22
CA LYS A 296 21.44 -11.52 10.49
C LYS A 296 20.57 -11.98 11.67
N GLN A 297 19.25 -12.04 11.52
CA GLN A 297 18.36 -12.49 12.60
C GLN A 297 18.63 -13.95 12.98
N LYS A 298 18.69 -14.86 12.00
CA LYS A 298 19.01 -16.28 12.24
C LYS A 298 20.37 -16.50 12.88
N HIS A 299 21.36 -15.67 12.56
CA HIS A 299 22.70 -15.80 13.12
C HIS A 299 22.79 -15.26 14.56
N GLY A 300 22.01 -14.22 14.88
CA GLY A 300 21.86 -13.71 16.24
C GLY A 300 21.23 -14.74 17.17
N ASP A 301 20.10 -15.32 16.77
CA ASP A 301 19.38 -16.31 17.60
C ASP A 301 20.27 -17.52 17.94
N LYS A 302 21.01 -18.06 16.96
CA LYS A 302 21.97 -19.16 17.17
C LYS A 302 23.11 -18.84 18.13
N ASN A 303 23.59 -17.58 18.14
CA ASN A 303 24.66 -17.18 19.06
C ASN A 303 24.12 -17.02 20.49
N THR A 304 22.87 -16.59 20.66
CA THR A 304 22.21 -16.53 21.97
C THR A 304 21.94 -17.93 22.54
N GLU A 305 21.49 -18.88 21.71
CA GLU A 305 21.32 -20.28 22.13
C GLU A 305 22.65 -20.92 22.54
N LYS A 306 23.73 -20.66 21.80
CA LYS A 306 25.08 -21.15 22.16
C LYS A 306 25.67 -20.49 23.41
N ALA A 307 25.23 -19.30 23.78
CA ALA A 307 25.68 -18.61 24.99
C ALA A 307 24.87 -19.00 26.24
N ALA A 308 23.71 -19.64 26.05
CA ALA A 308 22.79 -20.04 27.12
C ALA A 308 22.88 -21.53 27.49
N GLY A 309 23.61 -22.34 26.73
CA GLY A 309 23.89 -23.75 27.01
C GLY A 309 25.35 -23.99 27.35
#